data_AF-A0A1H1W0K6-F1
#
_entry.id   AF-A0A1H1W0K6-F1
#
_cell.length_a   1.000
_cell.length_b   1.000
_cell.length_c   1.000
_cell.angle_alpha   90.00
_cell.angle_beta   90.00
_cell.angle_gamma   90.00
#
_symmetry.space_group_name_H-M   'P 1'
#
loop_
_entity.id
_entity.type
_entity.pdbx_description
1 polymer ?
#
loop_
_entity_poly.entity_id
_entity_poly.type
_entity_poly.pdbx_seq_one_letter_code
_entity_poly.pdbx_strand_id
1 'polypeptide(L)' 'MGLGGISIWQLLIILLIVVMLFGTKRLKTLGSDVGEAIKGFRKSVNAGEEEPAKPQVDEPKGHTIQGEVRKVDEPAKKD' A
#
# COMPACT_ATOMS: atom_id res chain seq x y z
N MET A 1 -0.59 -37.91 -13.83
CA MET A 1 -0.32 -37.10 -12.61
C MET A 1 -0.55 -35.64 -12.94
N GLY A 2 -1.82 -35.22 -13.03
CA GLY A 2 -2.16 -33.85 -13.39
C GLY A 2 -2.03 -32.88 -12.21
N LEU A 3 -1.96 -31.59 -12.52
CA LEU A 3 -1.96 -30.46 -11.59
C LEU A 3 -3.17 -30.41 -10.62
N GLY A 4 -4.13 -31.34 -10.74
CA GLY A 4 -5.30 -31.46 -9.85
C GLY A 4 -5.05 -32.15 -8.50
N GLY A 5 -3.81 -32.55 -8.19
CA GLY A 5 -3.45 -33.14 -6.90
C GLY A 5 -3.02 -32.13 -5.83
N ILE A 6 -2.79 -30.88 -6.21
CA ILE A 6 -2.45 -29.81 -5.26
C ILE A 6 -3.75 -29.31 -4.66
N SER A 7 -4.21 -29.96 -3.59
CA SER A 7 -5.38 -29.49 -2.88
C SER A 7 -5.05 -28.19 -2.12
N ILE A 8 -6.05 -27.32 -2.00
CA ILE A 8 -5.96 -26.01 -1.34
C ILE A 8 -5.41 -26.14 0.09
N TRP A 9 -5.69 -27.27 0.76
CA TRP A 9 -5.16 -27.58 2.10
C TRP A 9 -3.64 -27.69 2.14
N GLN A 10 -3.01 -28.28 1.12
CA GLN A 10 -1.55 -28.36 1.04
C GLN A 10 -0.93 -26.97 0.81
N LEU A 11 -1.56 -26.13 -0.02
CA LEU A 11 -1.07 -24.77 -0.26
C LEU A 11 -1.10 -23.91 1.01
N LEU A 12 -2.14 -24.04 1.84
CA LEU A 12 -2.22 -23.34 3.12
C LEU A 12 -1.10 -23.77 4.09
N ILE A 13 -0.79 -25.07 4.15
CA ILE A 13 0.29 -25.60 4.98
C ILE A 13 1.65 -25.07 4.50
N ILE A 14 1.89 -25.06 3.19
CA ILE A 14 3.12 -24.52 2.60
C ILE A 14 3.24 -23.02 2.89
N LEU A 15 2.14 -22.27 2.71
CA LEU A 15 2.09 -20.83 3.00
C LEU A 15 2.45 -20.55 4.47
N LEU A 16 1.92 -21.34 5.41
CA LEU A 16 2.23 -21.21 6.83
C LEU A 16 3.73 -21.36 7.09
N ILE A 17 4.35 -22.38 6.50
CA ILE A 17 5.79 -22.64 6.64
C ILE A 17 6.60 -21.47 6.07
N VAL A 18 6.24 -20.97 4.88
CA VAL A 18 6.91 -19.80 4.27
C VAL A 18 6.79 -18.57 5.18
N VAL A 19 5.61 -18.31 5.75
CA VAL A 19 5.41 -17.20 6.69
C VAL A 19 6.25 -17.37 7.96
N MET A 20 6.39 -18.60 8.49
CA MET A 20 7.24 -18.87 9.65
C MET A 20 8.73 -18.69 9.35
N LEU A 21 9.19 -19.07 8.16
CA LEU A 21 10.61 -18.93 7.77
C LEU A 21 11.01 -17.48 7.50
N PHE A 22 10.19 -16.75 6.74
CA PHE A 22 10.49 -15.37 6.36
C PHE A 22 10.02 -14.35 7.41
N GLY A 23 9.08 -14.74 8.27
CA GLY A 23 8.42 -13.86 9.22
C GLY A 23 7.40 -12.93 8.55
N THR A 24 6.35 -12.56 9.29
CA THR A 24 5.28 -11.67 8.80
C THR A 24 5.77 -10.26 8.47
N LYS A 25 6.84 -9.77 9.14
CA LYS A 25 7.41 -8.44 8.87
C LYS A 25 7.99 -8.32 7.46
N ARG A 26 8.79 -9.29 7.02
CA ARG A 26 9.41 -9.26 5.67
C ARG A 26 8.37 -9.49 4.58
N LEU A 27 7.43 -10.40 4.83
CA LEU A 27 6.35 -10.68 3.90
C LEU A 27 5.39 -9.49 3.76
N LYS A 28 5.16 -8.71 4.83
CA LYS A 28 4.36 -7.47 4.77
C LYS A 28 5.05 -6.38 3.97
N THR A 29 6.33 -6.12 4.20
CA THR A 29 7.05 -5.07 3.45
C THR A 29 7.14 -5.41 1.97
N LEU A 30 7.58 -6.63 1.64
CA LEU A 30 7.71 -7.08 0.24
C LEU A 30 6.34 -7.27 -0.42
N GLY A 31 5.36 -7.77 0.33
CA GLY A 31 4.00 -7.97 -0.15
C GLY A 31 3.24 -6.68 -0.40
N SER A 32 3.51 -5.61 0.35
CA SER A 32 2.97 -4.27 0.06
C SER A 32 3.51 -3.74 -1.25
N ASP A 33 4.83 -3.76 -1.46
CA ASP A 33 5.47 -3.23 -2.68
C ASP A 33 5.03 -4.00 -3.93
N VAL A 34 5.02 -5.33 -3.86
CA VAL A 34 4.55 -6.20 -4.96
C VAL A 34 3.04 -6.09 -5.13
N GLY A 35 2.29 -5.97 -4.04
CA GLY A 35 0.83 -5.84 -4.05
C GLY A 35 0.37 -4.55 -4.73
N GLU A 36 1.06 -3.44 -4.51
CA GLU A 36 0.78 -2.17 -5.19
C GLU A 36 1.02 -2.27 -6.70
N ALA A 37 2.12 -2.90 -7.12
CA ALA A 37 2.41 -3.14 -8.54
C ALA A 37 1.32 -4.02 -9.20
N ILE A 38 0.92 -5.11 -8.54
CA ILE A 38 -0.15 -6.00 -9.04
C ILE A 38 -1.51 -5.28 -9.03
N LYS A 39 -1.80 -4.43 -8.05
CA LYS A 39 -3.05 -3.63 -7.99
C LYS A 39 -3.15 -2.67 -9.18
N GLY A 40 -2.05 -2.02 -9.54
CA GLY A 40 -1.97 -1.16 -10.73
C GLY A 40 -2.16 -1.94 -12.03
N PHE A 41 -1.56 -3.13 -12.14
CA PHE A 41 -1.74 -4.03 -13.27
C PHE A 41 -3.20 -4.52 -13.39
N ARG A 42 -3.81 -4.98 -12.30
CA ARG A 42 -5.23 -5.39 -12.30
C ARG A 42 -6.13 -4.23 -12.69
N LYS A 43 -5.88 -3.03 -12.17
CA LYS A 43 -6.67 -1.83 -12.48
C LYS A 43 -6.60 -1.47 -13.96
N SER A 44 -5.42 -1.55 -14.58
CA SER A 44 -5.25 -1.26 -16.02
C SER A 44 -5.87 -2.33 -16.91
N VAL A 45 -5.81 -3.60 -16.52
CA VAL A 45 -6.47 -4.70 -17.23
C VAL A 45 -8.01 -4.62 -17.13
N ASN A 46 -8.55 -4.23 -15.97
CA ASN A 46 -10.00 -4.13 -15.76
C ASN A 46 -10.58 -2.79 -16.24
N ALA A 47 -9.77 -1.74 -16.44
CA ALA A 47 -10.22 -0.44 -16.94
C ALA A 47 -10.75 -0.46 -18.40
N GLY A 48 -10.66 -1.59 -19.10
CA GLY A 48 -11.31 -1.82 -20.39
C GLY A 48 -12.81 -2.18 -20.30
N GLU A 49 -13.32 -2.55 -19.12
CA GLU A 49 -14.72 -2.89 -18.85
C GLU A 49 -15.24 -2.03 -17.66
N GLU A 50 -15.84 -0.88 -17.97
CA GLU A 50 -16.69 -0.01 -17.12
C GLU A 50 -16.22 0.51 -15.73
N GLU A 51 -16.30 1.86 -15.61
CA GLU A 51 -16.45 2.74 -14.43
C GLU A 51 -15.22 3.07 -13.52
N PRO A 52 -15.00 4.36 -13.14
CA PRO A 52 -13.75 4.78 -12.50
C PRO A 52 -13.73 4.39 -11.02
N ALA A 53 -12.98 3.34 -10.71
CA ALA A 53 -12.68 2.97 -9.34
C ALA A 53 -11.90 4.10 -8.63
N LYS A 54 -12.63 4.79 -7.74
CA LYS A 54 -12.17 5.82 -6.80
C LYS A 54 -10.85 5.38 -6.13
N PRO A 55 -9.84 6.25 -6.03
CA PRO A 55 -8.61 5.93 -5.32
C PRO A 55 -8.90 5.74 -3.83
N GLN A 56 -8.88 4.51 -3.34
CA GLN A 56 -8.72 4.24 -1.91
C GLN A 56 -7.22 4.35 -1.61
N VAL A 57 -6.81 5.55 -1.22
CA VAL A 57 -5.57 5.79 -0.50
C VAL A 57 -5.91 5.54 0.96
N ASP A 58 -5.44 4.42 1.51
CA ASP A 58 -5.39 4.25 2.96
C ASP A 58 -4.41 5.30 3.50
N GLU A 59 -4.96 6.37 4.06
CA GLU A 59 -4.24 7.43 4.75
C GLU A 59 -3.55 6.82 5.99
N PRO A 60 -2.20 6.77 6.07
CA PRO A 60 -1.59 6.73 7.38
C PRO A 60 -1.84 8.10 8.01
N LYS A 61 -2.70 8.15 9.03
CA LYS A 61 -2.78 9.29 9.96
C LYS A 61 -1.37 9.56 10.51
N GLY A 62 -0.63 10.45 9.85
CA GLY A 62 0.72 10.86 10.19
C GLY A 62 0.77 12.38 10.23
N HIS A 63 0.96 12.91 11.45
CA HIS A 63 1.07 14.32 11.81
C HIS A 63 1.60 15.25 10.69
N THR A 64 0.75 16.13 10.18
CA THR A 64 1.19 17.36 9.52
C THR A 64 1.54 18.39 10.59
N ILE A 65 2.82 18.79 10.65
CA ILE A 65 3.28 19.92 11.46
C ILE A 65 2.78 21.20 10.79
N GLN A 66 1.84 21.92 11.43
CA GLN A 66 1.44 23.27 11.03
C GLN A 66 2.59 24.23 11.32
N GLY A 67 3.39 24.53 10.30
CA GLY A 67 4.29 25.67 10.32
C GLY A 67 3.47 26.94 10.19
N GLU A 68 3.20 27.61 11.30
CA GLU A 68 2.63 28.95 11.31
C GLU A 68 3.66 29.93 10.71
N VAL A 69 3.37 30.50 9.54
CA VAL A 69 4.16 31.59 8.96
C VAL A 69 3.86 32.84 9.78
N ARG A 70 4.73 33.16 10.76
CA ARG A 70 4.74 34.48 11.39
C ARG A 70 5.06 35.51 10.32
N LYS A 71 4.07 36.33 9.97
CA LYS A 71 4.29 37.55 9.20
C LYS A 71 5.05 38.52 10.10
N VAL A 72 6.36 38.61 9.89
CA VAL A 72 7.19 39.70 10.41
C VAL A 72 6.86 40.92 9.57
N ASP A 73 5.88 41.71 10.01
CA ASP A 73 5.78 43.10 9.58
C ASP A 73 6.73 43.91 10.46
N GLU A 74 7.86 44.27 9.86
CA GLU A 74 8.90 45.16 10.36
C GLU A 74 8.35 46.56 10.72
N PRO A 75 9.08 47.32 11.56
CA PRO A 75 8.54 48.37 12.42
C PRO A 75 8.13 49.62 11.63
N ALA A 76 6.97 50.17 12.00
CA ALA A 76 6.51 51.48 11.55
C ALA A 76 7.60 52.54 11.79
N LYS A 77 8.20 52.98 10.69
CA LYS A 77 9.19 54.05 10.63
C LYS A 77 8.51 55.39 10.94
N LYS A 78 9.03 56.00 12.00
CA LYS A 78 9.00 57.41 12.42
C LYS A 78 9.09 58.40 11.25
N ASP A 79 8.15 59.35 11.19
CA ASP A 79 8.34 60.79 10.91
C ASP A 79 7.04 61.56 11.25
#